data_AF-A0A2N9FF65-F1
#
_entry.id   AF-A0A2N9FF65-F1
#
_cell.length_a   1.000
_cell.length_b   1.000
_cell.length_c   1.000
_cell.angle_alpha   90.00
_cell.angle_beta   90.00
_cell.angle_gamma   90.00
#
_symmetry.space_group_name_H-M   'P 1'
#
loop_
_entity.id
_entity.type
_entity.pdbx_description
1 polymer ?
#
loop_
_entity_poly.entity_id
_entity_poly.type
_entity_poly.pdbx_seq_one_letter_code
_entity_poly.pdbx_strand_id
1 'polypeptide(L)'
;MRLLTTITYDGTTGVREHVMRMTNLAMRLRDMKVDIPNSYLVWLILESLPDQFSALKTSYNVVKGEWGLDEMTAIVVQQEEMM
;
A
#
# COMPACT_ATOMS: atom_id res chain seq x y z
N MET A 1 12.54 -10.33 -5.52
CA MET A 1 11.43 -9.46 -5.06
C MET A 1 11.01 -8.47 -6.16
N ARG A 2 10.66 -8.92 -7.37
CA ARG A 2 10.22 -8.01 -8.47
C ARG A 2 8.69 -7.94 -8.63
N LEU A 3 7.95 -8.94 -8.16
CA LEU A 3 6.51 -9.06 -8.41
C LEU A 3 5.66 -8.00 -7.71
N LEU A 4 6.02 -7.59 -6.48
CA LEU A 4 5.28 -6.55 -5.76
C LEU A 4 5.68 -5.13 -6.19
N THR A 5 6.93 -4.94 -6.63
CA THR A 5 7.44 -3.63 -7.08
C THR A 5 6.95 -3.22 -8.47
N THR A 6 6.33 -4.15 -9.22
CA THR A 6 5.75 -3.90 -10.55
C THR A 6 4.26 -3.62 -10.53
N ILE A 7 3.59 -3.82 -9.39
CA ILE A 7 2.15 -3.57 -9.26
C ILE A 7 1.98 -2.12 -8.83
N THR A 8 1.60 -1.26 -9.77
CA THR A 8 1.28 0.15 -9.55
C THR A 8 -0.22 0.37 -9.64
N TYR A 9 -0.73 1.34 -8.89
CA TYR A 9 -2.13 1.75 -9.00
C TYR A 9 -2.33 2.57 -10.27
N ASP A 10 -3.28 2.15 -11.12
CA ASP A 10 -3.52 2.76 -12.44
C ASP A 10 -4.74 3.70 -12.47
N GLY A 11 -5.41 3.90 -11.33
CA GLY A 11 -6.59 4.76 -11.22
C GLY A 11 -7.88 4.18 -11.80
N THR A 12 -7.87 2.95 -12.32
CA THR A 12 -9.06 2.34 -12.95
C THR A 12 -9.94 1.59 -11.95
N THR A 13 -9.33 1.01 -10.92
CA THR A 13 -10.01 0.37 -9.78
C THR A 13 -9.91 1.26 -8.56
N GLY A 14 -10.83 1.15 -7.60
CA GLY A 14 -10.72 1.88 -6.34
C GLY A 14 -9.48 1.48 -5.54
N VAL A 15 -8.93 2.42 -4.76
CA VAL A 15 -7.65 2.22 -4.06
C VAL A 15 -7.71 1.09 -3.03
N ARG A 16 -8.89 0.86 -2.42
CA ARG A 16 -9.13 -0.29 -1.53
C ARG A 16 -8.90 -1.61 -2.25
N GLU A 17 -9.33 -1.74 -3.50
CA GLU A 17 -9.15 -2.96 -4.29
C GLU A 17 -7.67 -3.21 -4.58
N HIS A 18 -6.93 -2.16 -4.90
CA HIS A 18 -5.48 -2.23 -5.11
C HIS A 18 -4.74 -2.68 -3.84
N VAL A 19 -5.06 -2.10 -2.68
CA VAL A 19 -4.53 -2.52 -1.38
C VAL A 19 -4.81 -4.00 -1.11
N MET A 20 -6.04 -4.47 -1.37
CA MET A 20 -6.41 -5.88 -1.23
C MET A 20 -5.59 -6.78 -2.15
N ARG A 21 -5.37 -6.37 -3.41
CA ARG A 21 -4.57 -7.12 -4.39
C ARG A 21 -3.12 -7.29 -3.92
N MET A 22 -2.49 -6.21 -3.44
CA MET A 22 -1.13 -6.26 -2.92
C MET A 22 -1.02 -7.11 -1.63
N THR A 23 -2.00 -6.99 -0.74
CA THR A 23 -2.06 -7.79 0.50
C THR A 23 -2.23 -9.27 0.20
N ASN A 24 -3.11 -9.64 -0.74
CA ASN A 24 -3.29 -11.03 -1.16
C ASN A 24 -1.99 -11.61 -1.77
N LEU A 25 -1.27 -10.82 -2.56
CA LEU A 25 0.02 -11.23 -3.11
C LEU A 25 1.07 -11.45 -2.01
N ALA A 26 1.14 -10.56 -1.01
CA ALA A 26 2.03 -10.74 0.13
C ALA A 26 1.70 -12.02 0.92
N MET A 27 0.41 -12.34 1.10
CA MET A 27 -0.01 -13.61 1.72
C MET A 27 0.44 -14.82 0.91
N ARG A 28 0.24 -14.82 -0.41
CA ARG A 28 0.71 -15.91 -1.29
C ARG A 28 2.22 -16.10 -1.23
N LEU A 29 2.98 -15.01 -1.13
CA LEU A 29 4.44 -15.05 -0.97
C LEU A 29 4.83 -15.65 0.39
N ARG A 30 4.10 -15.32 1.45
CA ARG A 30 4.29 -15.94 2.77
C ARG A 30 4.06 -17.44 2.73
N ASP A 31 3.05 -17.91 2.00
CA ASP A 31 2.81 -19.36 1.79
C ASP A 31 3.97 -20.04 1.05
N MET A 32 4.67 -19.30 0.19
CA MET A 32 5.91 -19.72 -0.49
C MET A 32 7.17 -19.54 0.37
N LYS A 33 7.02 -19.30 1.68
CA LYS A 33 8.11 -19.04 2.65
C LYS A 33 8.91 -17.77 2.36
N VAL A 34 8.32 -16.81 1.65
CA VAL A 34 8.86 -15.46 1.48
C VAL A 34 8.07 -14.52 2.38
N ASP A 35 8.55 -14.30 3.60
CA ASP A 35 7.87 -13.41 4.53
C ASP A 35 8.14 -11.94 4.22
N ILE A 36 7.09 -11.15 4.31
CA ILE A 36 7.12 -9.71 4.08
C ILE A 36 6.59 -9.06 5.36
N PRO A 37 7.44 -8.27 6.06
CA PRO A 37 6.99 -7.53 7.22
C PRO A 37 5.84 -6.57 6.85
N ASN A 38 4.82 -6.49 7.69
CA ASN A 38 3.67 -5.60 7.44
C ASN A 38 4.11 -4.14 7.25
N SER A 39 5.12 -3.67 7.99
CA SER A 39 5.69 -2.33 7.83
C SER A 39 6.29 -2.09 6.43
N TYR A 40 6.95 -3.12 5.86
CA TYR A 40 7.47 -3.04 4.50
C TYR A 40 6.34 -3.09 3.46
N LEU A 41 5.31 -3.91 3.69
CA LEU A 41 4.14 -3.95 2.82
C LEU A 41 3.40 -2.61 2.78
N VAL A 42 3.23 -1.95 3.93
CA VAL A 42 2.63 -0.61 4.02
C VAL A 42 3.42 0.39 3.19
N TRP A 43 4.74 0.45 3.39
CA TRP A 43 5.63 1.31 2.60
C TRP A 43 5.51 1.03 1.10
N LEU A 44 5.48 -0.24 0.70
CA LEU A 44 5.42 -0.64 -0.71
C LEU A 44 4.08 -0.28 -1.36
N ILE A 45 2.97 -0.44 -0.63
CA ILE A 45 1.65 -0.01 -1.09
C ILE A 45 1.64 1.50 -1.31
N LEU A 46 2.12 2.29 -0.33
CA LEU A 46 2.22 3.74 -0.49
C LEU A 46 3.07 4.11 -1.69
N GLU A 47 4.20 3.43 -1.91
CA GLU A 47 5.08 3.71 -3.03
C GLU A 47 4.46 3.39 -4.40
N SER A 48 3.56 2.41 -4.45
CA SER A 48 2.82 2.03 -5.66
C SER A 48 1.72 3.02 -6.07
N LEU A 49 1.36 3.97 -5.20
CA LEU A 49 0.34 4.98 -5.47
C LEU A 49 0.90 6.13 -6.32
N PRO A 50 0.09 6.71 -7.23
CA PRO A 50 0.46 7.85 -8.06
C PRO A 50 0.67 9.14 -7.25
N ASP A 51 1.28 10.14 -7.88
CA ASP A 51 1.68 11.41 -7.24
C ASP A 51 0.53 12.20 -6.60
N GLN A 52 -0.71 11.96 -7.02
CA GLN A 52 -1.91 12.51 -6.36
C GLN A 52 -2.03 12.10 -4.88
N PHE A 53 -1.37 11.00 -4.47
CA PHE A 53 -1.27 10.54 -3.08
C PHE A 53 0.06 10.93 -2.39
N SER A 54 0.88 11.79 -2.99
CA SER A 54 2.20 12.18 -2.45
C SER A 54 2.15 12.75 -1.02
N ALA A 55 1.04 13.39 -0.64
CA ALA A 55 0.80 13.85 0.72
C ALA A 55 0.82 12.69 1.74
N LEU A 56 0.28 11.52 1.38
CA LEU A 56 0.27 10.34 2.25
C LEU A 56 1.68 9.79 2.48
N LYS A 57 2.52 9.76 1.43
CA LYS A 57 3.93 9.36 1.55
C LYS A 57 4.68 10.26 2.54
N THR A 58 4.41 11.57 2.47
CA THR A 58 5.00 12.55 3.38
C THR A 58 4.51 12.34 4.82
N SER A 59 3.20 12.19 5.02
CA SER A 59 2.60 11.93 6.33
C SER A 59 3.15 10.66 6.97
N TYR A 60 3.26 9.57 6.21
CA TYR A 60 3.85 8.30 6.68
C TYR A 60 5.30 8.48 7.15
N ASN A 61 6.11 9.23 6.40
CA ASN A 61 7.51 9.52 6.78
C ASN A 61 7.59 10.39 8.05
N VAL A 62 6.69 11.36 8.23
CA VAL A 62 6.63 12.22 9.42
C VAL A 62 6.32 11.42 10.68
N VAL A 63 5.38 10.46 10.60
CA VAL A 63 5.06 9.54 11.70
C VAL A 63 6.00 8.33 11.77
N LYS A 64 7.12 8.35 11.03
CA LYS A 64 8.16 7.31 11.01
C LYS A 64 7.67 5.90 10.65
N GLY A 65 6.60 5.82 9.87
CA GLY A 65 6.10 4.57 9.34
C GLY A 65 5.43 3.65 10.35
N GLU A 66 4.79 4.21 11.36
CA GLU A 66 4.09 3.46 12.40
C GLU A 66 2.69 2.95 11.99
N TRP A 67 2.24 3.21 10.76
CA TRP A 67 0.90 2.81 10.32
C TRP A 67 0.74 1.28 10.22
N GLY A 68 -0.37 0.79 10.78
CA GLY A 68 -0.88 -0.54 10.49
C GLY A 68 -1.49 -0.62 9.09
N LEU A 69 -1.69 -1.84 8.57
CA LEU A 69 -2.36 -2.05 7.27
C LEU A 69 -3.80 -1.52 7.27
N ASP A 70 -4.56 -1.76 8.33
CA ASP A 70 -5.96 -1.31 8.43
C ASP A 70 -6.04 0.21 8.53
N GLU A 71 -5.15 0.83 9.31
CA GLU A 71 -5.04 2.28 9.45
C GLU A 71 -4.66 2.92 8.12
N MET A 72 -3.61 2.44 7.45
CA MET A 72 -3.21 2.91 6.13
C MET A 72 -4.35 2.75 5.12
N THR A 73 -5.06 1.63 5.13
CA THR A 73 -6.20 1.42 4.21
C THR A 73 -7.29 2.46 4.43
N ALA A 74 -7.63 2.78 5.68
CA ALA A 74 -8.63 3.79 5.99
C ALA A 74 -8.21 5.18 5.49
N ILE A 75 -6.96 5.58 5.75
CA ILE A 75 -6.40 6.88 5.34
C ILE A 75 -6.39 7.01 3.81
N VAL A 76 -5.92 5.98 3.11
CA VAL A 76 -5.79 6.01 1.64
C VAL A 76 -7.17 6.07 0.97
N VAL A 77 -8.18 5.35 1.50
CA VAL A 77 -9.56 5.42 0.98
C VAL A 77 -10.17 6.80 1.24
N GLN A 78 -9.99 7.36 2.44
CA GLN A 78 -10.48 8.70 2.75
C GLN A 78 -9.88 9.74 1.79
N GLN A 79 -8.58 9.64 1.50
CA GLN A 79 -7.93 10.53 0.54
C GLN A 79 -8.52 10.38 -0.87
N GLU A 80 -8.82 9.16 -1.32
CA GLU A 80 -9.49 8.91 -2.62
C GLU A 80 -10.87 9.58 -2.70
N GLU A 81 -11.66 9.54 -1.62
CA GLU A 81 -12.98 10.19 -1.55
C GLU A 81 -12.91 11.73 -1.50
N MET A 82 -11.77 12.29 -1.10
CA MET A 82 -11.54 13.74 -1.00
C MET A 82 -10.97 14.37 -2.29
N MET A 83 -10.60 13.56 -3.28
CA MET A 83 -10.10 14.00 -4.59
C MET A 83 -11.22 14.16 -5.60
#